data_AF-A0A662D488-F1
#
_entry.id   AF-A0A662D488-F1
#
_cell.length_a   1.000
_cell.length_b   1.000
_cell.length_c   1.000
_cell.angle_alpha   90.00
_cell.angle_beta   90.00
_cell.angle_gamma   90.00
#
_symmetry.space_group_name_H-M   'P 1'
#
loop_
_entity.id
_entity.type
_entity.pdbx_description
1 polymer ?
#
loop_
_entity_poly.entity_id
_entity_poly.type
_entity_poly.pdbx_seq_one_letter_code
_entity_poly.pdbx_strand_id
1 'polypeptide(L)' 'QESPSAIILGERKIKIKKIIWRQRVRDFIKGEQREIFFCQTEDSYLKLTVFPGGQFIVDFID' A
#
# COMPACT_ATOMS: atom_id res chain seq x y z
N GLN A 1 2.93 -1.01 -15.58
CA GLN A 1 3.13 -0.36 -14.27
C GLN A 1 2.66 -1.34 -13.21
N GLU A 2 3.53 -1.73 -12.28
CA GLU A 2 3.20 -2.77 -11.30
C GLU A 2 2.26 -2.22 -10.22
N SER A 3 1.38 -3.07 -9.72
CA SER A 3 0.44 -2.76 -8.64
C SER A 3 0.39 -3.92 -7.65
N PRO A 4 0.23 -3.64 -6.34
CA PRO A 4 0.21 -4.68 -5.33
C PRO A 4 -1.06 -5.54 -5.47
N SER A 5 -0.88 -6.85 -5.50
CA SER A 5 -1.97 -7.84 -5.57
C SER A 5 -2.25 -8.53 -4.23
N ALA A 6 -1.30 -8.51 -3.32
CA ALA A 6 -1.42 -9.00 -1.96
C ALA A 6 -0.39 -8.35 -1.03
N ILE A 7 -0.64 -8.41 0.27
CA ILE A 7 0.27 -8.01 1.33
C ILE A 7 0.58 -9.25 2.17
N ILE A 8 1.86 -9.49 2.44
CA ILE A 8 2.31 -10.59 3.30
C ILE A 8 2.80 -9.99 4.62
N LEU A 9 2.13 -10.34 5.72
CA LEU A 9 2.46 -9.92 7.08
C LEU A 9 2.79 -11.18 7.91
N GLY A 10 4.08 -11.51 8.00
CA GLY A 10 4.52 -12.79 8.56
C GLY A 10 3.96 -13.96 7.74
N GLU A 11 3.19 -14.83 8.38
CA GLU A 11 2.52 -15.97 7.72
C GLU A 11 1.15 -15.62 7.12
N ARG A 12 0.63 -14.41 7.40
CA ARG A 12 -0.67 -13.98 6.91
C ARG A 12 -0.54 -13.36 5.51
N LYS A 13 -1.38 -13.82 4.59
CA LYS A 13 -1.54 -13.23 3.26
C LYS A 13 -2.89 -12.52 3.15
N ILE A 14 -2.84 -11.22 2.92
CA ILE A 14 -4.03 -10.39 2.71
C ILE A 14 -4.13 -10.10 1.22
N LYS A 15 -5.17 -10.62 0.58
CA LYS A 15 -5.39 -10.42 -0.86
C LYS A 15 -6.02 -9.06 -1.11
N ILE A 16 -5.46 -8.30 -2.05
CA ILE A 16 -6.07 -7.05 -2.51
C ILE A 16 -7.05 -7.41 -3.63
N LYS A 17 -8.35 -7.21 -3.38
CA LYS A 17 -9.40 -7.41 -4.40
C LYS A 17 -9.39 -6.29 -5.42
N LYS A 18 -9.22 -5.05 -4.95
CA LYS A 18 -9.27 -3.86 -5.81
C LYS A 18 -8.42 -2.73 -5.24
N ILE A 19 -7.71 -2.03 -6.11
CA ILE A 19 -7.12 -0.73 -5.78
C ILE A 19 -8.17 0.32 -6.12
N ILE A 20 -8.65 1.02 -5.09
CA ILE A 20 -9.68 2.05 -5.22
C ILE A 20 -9.04 3.36 -5.67
N TRP A 21 -7.87 3.66 -5.09
CA TRP A 21 -7.17 4.90 -5.35
C TRP A 21 -5.66 4.73 -5.19
N ARG A 22 -4.91 5.57 -5.90
CA ARG A 22 -3.45 5.59 -5.87
C ARG A 22 -2.96 7.03 -5.94
N GLN A 23 -1.93 7.34 -5.15
CA GLN A 23 -1.17 8.58 -5.26
C GLN A 23 0.32 8.32 -5.09
N ARG A 24 1.11 8.98 -5.94
CA ARG A 24 2.56 9.07 -5.76
C ARG A 24 2.88 10.40 -5.08
N VAL A 25 3.60 10.34 -3.97
CA VAL A 25 4.07 11.51 -3.22
C VAL A 25 5.58 11.58 -3.38
N ARG A 26 6.08 12.78 -3.69
CA ARG A 26 7.51 13.10 -3.69
C ARG A 26 7.73 14.22 -2.68
N ASP A 27 8.46 13.90 -1.62
CA ASP A 27 8.94 14.87 -0.65
C ASP A 27 10.32 15.36 -1.12
N PHE A 28 10.35 16.56 -1.70
CA PHE A 28 11.58 17.17 -2.20
C PHE A 28 12.51 17.67 -1.08
N ILE A 29 11.98 17.89 0.12
CA ILE A 29 12.76 18.35 1.26
C ILE A 29 13.55 17.19 1.86
N LYS A 30 12.91 16.01 1.96
CA LYS A 30 13.53 14.79 2.49
C LYS A 30 14.17 13.89 1.43
N GLY A 31 13.96 14.17 0.15
CA GLY A 31 14.38 13.30 -0.95
C GLY A 31 13.63 11.97 -0.99
N GLU A 32 12.48 11.87 -0.34
CA GLU A 32 11.72 10.63 -0.22
C GLU A 32 10.62 10.57 -1.28
N GLN A 33 10.54 9.46 -2.00
CA GLN A 33 9.35 9.11 -2.79
C GLN A 33 8.53 8.10 -2.01
N ARG A 34 7.21 8.09 -2.15
CA ARG A 34 6.36 6.98 -1.69
C ARG A 34 5.12 6.86 -2.56
N GLU A 35 4.59 5.65 -2.64
CA GLU A 35 3.30 5.38 -3.29
C GLU A 35 2.28 4.98 -2.25
N ILE A 36 1.13 5.62 -2.27
CA ILE A 36 0.02 5.36 -1.37
C ILE A 36 -1.09 4.72 -2.20
N PHE A 37 -1.60 3.58 -1.73
CA PHE A 37 -2.70 2.84 -2.31
C PHE A 37 -3.82 2.76 -1.28
N PHE A 38 -5.05 3.05 -1.70
CA PHE A 38 -6.23 2.69 -0.94
C PHE A 38 -6.83 1.44 -1.57
N CYS A 39 -6.91 0.38 -0.78
CA CYS A 39 -7.18 -0.98 -1.24
C CYS A 39 -8.44 -1.52 -0.57
N GLN A 40 -9.25 -2.24 -1.36
CA GLN A 40 -10.27 -3.13 -0.86
C GLN A 40 -9.69 -4.54 -0.73
N THR A 41 -9.89 -5.17 0.41
CA THR A 41 -9.54 -6.57 0.67
C THR A 41 -10.80 -7.44 0.64
N GLU A 42 -10.72 -8.69 1.10
CA GLU A 42 -11.91 -9.53 1.20
C GLU A 42 -12.89 -9.04 2.26
N ASP A 43 -12.35 -8.58 3.40
CA ASP A 43 -13.12 -8.32 4.61
C ASP A 43 -13.13 -6.84 5.03
N SER A 44 -12.22 -6.01 4.50
CA SER A 44 -12.07 -4.61 4.92
C SER A 44 -11.40 -3.72 3.88
N TYR A 45 -11.17 -2.46 4.24
CA TYR A 45 -10.34 -1.53 3.50
C TYR A 45 -9.00 -1.33 4.21
N LEU A 46 -7.95 -1.05 3.44
CA LEU A 46 -6.66 -0.67 4.00
C LEU A 46 -5.99 0.41 3.16
N LYS A 47 -5.10 1.14 3.79
CA LYS A 47 -4.17 2.05 3.14
C LYS A 47 -2.77 1.43 3.19
N LEU A 48 -2.17 1.25 2.02
CA LEU A 48 -0.82 0.75 1.86
C LEU A 48 0.09 1.90 1.41
N THR A 49 1.11 2.20 2.19
CA THR A 49 2.16 3.16 1.82
C THR A 49 3.44 2.41 1.52
N VAL A 50 3.94 2.48 0.30
CA VAL A 50 5.16 1.81 -0.17
C VAL A 50 6.27 2.83 -0.37
N PHE A 51 7.43 2.58 0.23
CA PHE A 51 8.64 3.38 0.11
C PHE A 51 9.65 2.71 -0.85
N PRO A 52 10.59 3.48 -1.43
CA PRO A 52 11.73 2.98 -2.16
C PRO A 52 12.47 1.91 -1.35
N GLY A 53 12.93 0.86 -2.02
CA GLY A 53 13.56 -0.28 -1.36
C GLY A 53 12.59 -1.32 -0.79
N GLY A 54 11.28 -1.15 -1.00
CA GLY A 54 10.28 -2.18 -0.70
C GLY A 54 9.78 -2.18 0.74
N GLN A 55 10.18 -1.21 1.56
CA GLN A 55 9.56 -0.99 2.87
C GLN A 55 8.13 -0.48 2.70
N PHE A 56 7.22 -0.89 3.57
CA PHE A 56 5.84 -0.46 3.49
C PHE A 56 5.17 -0.36 4.86
N ILE A 57 4.12 0.45 4.93
CA ILE A 57 3.23 0.62 6.08
C ILE A 57 1.82 0.23 5.65
N VAL A 58 1.10 -0.46 6.52
CA VAL A 58 -0.30 -0.88 6.31
C VAL A 58 -1.14 -0.28 7.42
N ASP A 59 -2.11 0.55 7.06
CA ASP A 59 -3.14 1.04 7.98
C ASP A 59 -4.46 0.34 7.64
N PHE A 60 -5.01 -0.40 8.60
CA PHE A 60 -6.35 -0.99 8.48
C PHE A 60 -7.42 0.06 8.76
N ILE A 61 -8.45 0.11 7.93
CA ILE A 61 -9.56 1.06 8.05
C ILE A 61 -10.81 0.23 8.33
N ASP A 62 -11.32 0.33 9.56
CA ASP A 62 -12.59 -0.23 10.00
C ASP A 62 -13.79 0.53 9.40
#